data_AF-B9CYK4-F1
#
_entry.id   AF-B9CYK4-F1
#
_cell.length_a   1.000
_cell.length_b   1.000
_cell.length_c   1.000
_cell.angle_alpha   90.00
_cell.angle_beta   90.00
_cell.angle_gamma   90.00
#
_symmetry.space_group_name_H-M   'P 1'
#
loop_
_entity.id
_entity.type
_entity.pdbx_description
1 polymer ?
#
loop_
_entity_poly.entity_id
_entity_poly.type
_entity_poly.pdbx_seq_one_letter_code
_entity_poly.pdbx_strand_id
1 'polypeptide(L)'
;MDAKLYLNKAVMQLSRGLEEGGVQSLKDALKSDGDEASKVQASVILGEYFVMKGEFSQARRHLEAVAENASELEEEYDDLLNDEIYKADLLLDMIDRFGFLAK
;
A
#
# COMPACT_ATOMS: atom_id res chain seq x y z
N MET A 1 -6.17 6.01 17.22
CA MET A 1 -6.28 4.60 16.76
C MET A 1 -4.90 4.24 16.26
N ASP A 2 -4.38 3.07 16.60
CA ASP A 2 -3.09 2.58 16.06
C ASP A 2 -3.27 2.10 14.61
N ALA A 3 -2.20 2.11 13.82
CA ALA A 3 -2.18 1.81 12.39
C ALA A 3 -2.87 0.48 12.07
N LYS A 4 -2.62 -0.55 12.88
CA LYS A 4 -3.25 -1.87 12.77
C LYS A 4 -4.77 -1.84 12.81
N LEU A 5 -5.35 -0.98 13.65
CA LEU A 5 -6.80 -0.90 13.80
C LEU A 5 -7.44 -0.16 12.61
N TYR A 6 -6.77 0.86 12.06
CA TYR A 6 -7.18 1.50 10.82
C TYR A 6 -7.07 0.56 9.62
N LEU A 7 -5.98 -0.21 9.53
CA LEU A 7 -5.80 -1.22 8.49
C LEU A 7 -6.91 -2.27 8.51
N ASN A 8 -7.19 -2.86 9.67
CA ASN A 8 -8.27 -3.84 9.82
C ASN A 8 -9.64 -3.26 9.44
N LYS A 9 -9.90 -2.00 9.81
CA LYS A 9 -11.12 -1.29 9.44
C LYS A 9 -11.19 -1.10 7.91
N ALA A 10 -10.09 -0.72 7.28
CA ALA A 10 -10.01 -0.56 5.84
C ALA A 10 -10.33 -1.86 5.10
N VAL A 11 -9.67 -2.96 5.46
CA VAL A 11 -9.91 -4.29 4.86
C VAL A 11 -11.37 -4.71 5.01
N MET A 12 -11.97 -4.49 6.18
CA MET A 12 -13.40 -4.78 6.39
C MET A 12 -14.32 -3.89 5.53
N GLN A 13 -13.99 -2.62 5.33
CA GLN A 13 -14.79 -1.72 4.49
C GLN A 13 -14.67 -2.07 3.00
N LEU A 14 -13.44 -2.32 2.52
CA LEU A 14 -13.17 -2.70 1.14
C LEU A 14 -13.85 -4.02 0.76
N SER A 15 -13.78 -5.03 1.63
CA SER A 15 -14.47 -6.32 1.42
C SER A 15 -16.00 -6.21 1.36
N ARG A 16 -16.57 -5.10 1.85
CA ARG A 16 -18.01 -4.79 1.77
C ARG A 16 -18.36 -3.82 0.63
N GLY A 17 -17.39 -3.48 -0.23
CA GLY A 17 -17.56 -2.52 -1.32
C GLY A 17 -17.65 -1.06 -0.84
N LEU A 18 -17.32 -0.76 0.42
CA LEU A 18 -17.30 0.60 0.95
C LEU A 18 -15.96 1.27 0.60
N GLU A 19 -15.75 1.52 -0.69
CA GLU A 19 -14.49 1.94 -1.27
C GLU A 19 -13.94 3.23 -0.64
N GLU A 20 -14.70 4.32 -0.65
CA GLU A 20 -14.28 5.62 -0.10
C GLU A 20 -13.89 5.51 1.38
N GLY A 21 -14.70 4.78 2.16
CA GLY A 21 -14.44 4.56 3.58
C GLY A 21 -13.19 3.74 3.83
N GLY A 22 -12.96 2.70 3.02
CA GLY A 22 -11.78 1.85 3.09
C GLY A 22 -10.51 2.63 2.75
N VAL A 23 -10.51 3.38 1.65
CA VAL A 23 -9.39 4.23 1.23
C VAL A 23 -9.08 5.29 2.28
N GLN A 24 -10.09 5.91 2.88
CA GLN A 24 -9.87 6.87 3.96
C GLN A 24 -9.24 6.22 5.19
N SER A 25 -9.70 5.03 5.57
CA SER A 25 -9.09 4.28 6.69
C SER A 25 -7.64 3.89 6.41
N LEU A 26 -7.26 3.54 5.17
CA LEU A 26 -5.85 3.30 4.81
C LEU A 26 -5.00 4.57 4.95
N LYS A 27 -5.51 5.71 4.48
CA LYS A 27 -4.83 7.01 4.63
C LYS A 27 -4.67 7.40 6.11
N ASP A 28 -5.64 7.04 6.95
CA ASP A 28 -5.56 7.27 8.39
C ASP A 28 -4.51 6.34 9.05
N ALA A 29 -4.37 5.09 8.58
CA ALA A 29 -3.32 4.18 9.05
C ALA A 29 -1.91 4.74 8.79
N LEU A 30 -1.67 5.31 7.61
CA LEU A 30 -0.38 5.94 7.26
C LEU A 30 -0.05 7.18 8.11
N LYS A 31 -1.07 7.85 8.66
CA LYS A 31 -0.90 9.06 9.50
C LYS A 31 -0.83 8.75 10.98
N SER A 32 -1.20 7.54 11.40
CA SER A 32 -1.17 7.17 12.82
C SER A 32 0.23 6.76 13.24
N ASP A 33 0.58 7.06 14.48
CA ASP A 33 1.80 6.53 15.09
C ASP A 33 1.66 5.03 15.37
N GLY A 34 2.79 4.32 15.48
CA GLY A 34 2.82 2.90 15.83
C GLY A 34 3.13 1.97 14.65
N ASP A 35 2.49 0.81 14.65
CA ASP A 35 2.81 -0.42 13.89
C ASP A 35 3.23 -0.17 12.42
N GLU A 36 4.54 -0.16 12.18
CA GLU A 36 5.11 0.16 10.86
C GLU A 36 4.79 -0.92 9.82
N ALA A 37 4.75 -2.19 10.22
CA ALA A 37 4.29 -3.27 9.35
C ALA A 37 2.86 -3.03 8.83
N SER A 38 1.95 -2.57 9.69
CA SER A 38 0.60 -2.19 9.27
C SER A 38 0.58 -0.99 8.32
N LYS A 39 1.52 -0.04 8.44
CA LYS A 39 1.62 1.08 7.50
C LYS A 39 2.16 0.64 6.15
N VAL A 40 3.15 -0.25 6.11
CA VAL A 40 3.66 -0.85 4.87
C VAL A 40 2.52 -1.56 4.14
N GLN A 41 1.77 -2.41 4.85
CA GLN A 41 0.58 -3.08 4.30
C GLN A 41 -0.45 -2.07 3.79
N ALA A 42 -0.74 -1.00 4.56
CA ALA A 42 -1.67 0.04 4.12
C ALA A 42 -1.19 0.79 2.88
N SER A 43 0.12 1.04 2.77
CA SER A 43 0.73 1.71 1.62
C SER A 43 0.61 0.85 0.36
N VAL A 44 0.92 -0.45 0.44
CA VAL A 44 0.78 -1.37 -0.70
C VAL A 44 -0.67 -1.46 -1.16
N ILE A 45 -1.64 -1.61 -0.25
CA ILE A 45 -3.07 -1.66 -0.61
C ILE A 45 -3.52 -0.35 -1.29
N LEU A 46 -3.02 0.81 -0.84
CA LEU A 46 -3.29 2.09 -1.52
C LEU A 46 -2.65 2.12 -2.92
N GLY A 47 -1.43 1.61 -3.06
CA GLY A 47 -0.76 1.46 -4.34
C GLY A 47 -1.57 0.61 -5.32
N GLU A 48 -2.00 -0.58 -4.90
CA GLU A 48 -2.89 -1.47 -5.65
C GLU A 48 -4.17 -0.76 -6.08
N TYR A 49 -4.82 -0.06 -5.14
CA TYR A 49 -6.04 0.70 -5.41
C TYR A 49 -5.83 1.75 -6.50
N PHE A 50 -4.76 2.56 -6.42
CA PHE A 50 -4.48 3.59 -7.41
C PHE A 50 -4.06 3.01 -8.76
N VAL A 51 -3.37 1.87 -8.77
CA VAL A 51 -3.11 1.10 -10.00
C VAL A 51 -4.43 0.72 -10.68
N MET A 52 -5.38 0.17 -9.93
CA MET A 52 -6.69 -0.24 -10.46
C MET A 52 -7.50 0.93 -11.01
N LYS A 53 -7.32 2.13 -10.46
CA LYS A 53 -7.95 3.37 -10.97
C LYS A 53 -7.21 4.02 -12.14
N GLY A 54 -6.03 3.52 -12.50
CA GLY A 54 -5.14 4.15 -13.49
C GLY A 54 -4.44 5.41 -12.98
N GLU A 55 -4.50 5.69 -11.68
CA GLU A 55 -3.91 6.86 -11.02
C GLU A 55 -2.43 6.61 -10.68
N PHE A 56 -1.63 6.31 -11.70
CA PHE A 56 -0.27 5.81 -11.54
C PHE A 56 0.69 6.73 -10.76
N SER A 57 0.52 8.04 -10.85
CA SER A 57 1.34 8.98 -10.06
C SER A 57 1.08 8.85 -8.55
N GLN A 58 -0.15 8.53 -8.14
CA GLN A 58 -0.47 8.28 -6.74
C GLN A 58 -0.02 6.88 -6.32
N ALA A 59 -0.19 5.89 -7.19
CA ALA A 59 0.29 4.54 -6.94
C ALA A 59 1.80 4.51 -6.66
N ARG A 60 2.60 5.15 -7.53
CA ARG A 60 4.06 5.22 -7.38
C ARG A 60 4.50 5.73 -6.02
N ARG A 61 3.93 6.84 -5.55
CA ARG A 61 4.28 7.42 -4.24
C ARG A 61 4.16 6.42 -3.09
N HIS A 62 3.17 5.54 -3.15
CA HIS A 62 2.95 4.54 -2.11
C HIS A 62 3.87 3.32 -2.26
N LEU A 63 4.11 2.88 -3.50
CA LEU A 63 4.89 1.68 -3.79
C LEU A 63 6.40 1.95 -3.72
N GLU A 64 6.88 3.10 -4.23
CA GLU A 64 8.29 3.52 -4.14
C GLU A 64 8.72 3.64 -2.69
N ALA A 65 7.87 4.19 -1.82
CA ALA A 65 8.16 4.27 -0.38
C ALA A 65 8.37 2.90 0.28
N VAL A 66 7.77 1.83 -0.25
CA VAL A 66 7.98 0.46 0.24
C VAL A 66 9.24 -0.15 -0.37
N ALA A 67 9.41 -0.02 -1.70
CA ALA A 67 10.56 -0.56 -2.41
C ALA A 67 11.89 0.08 -1.98
N GLU A 68 11.91 1.39 -1.73
CA GLU A 68 13.10 2.11 -1.26
C GLU A 68 13.56 1.66 0.14
N ASN A 69 12.63 1.22 0.99
CA ASN A 69 12.92 0.75 2.35
C ASN A 69 12.98 -0.79 2.46
N ALA A 70 12.91 -1.52 1.34
CA ALA A 70 12.77 -2.97 1.33
C ALA A 70 13.85 -3.69 2.17
N SER A 71 15.11 -3.28 2.06
CA SER A 71 16.20 -3.91 2.82
C SER A 71 16.08 -3.71 4.34
N GLU A 72 15.61 -2.55 4.79
CA GLU A 72 15.37 -2.28 6.22
C GLU A 72 14.17 -3.09 6.71
N LEU A 73 13.11 -3.18 5.90
CA LEU A 73 11.91 -3.94 6.21
C LEU A 73 12.18 -5.45 6.30
N GLU A 74 13.01 -6.00 5.39
CA GLU A 74 13.46 -7.40 5.44
C GLU A 74 14.30 -7.68 6.69
N GLU A 75 15.18 -6.76 7.10
CA GLU A 75 15.99 -6.94 8.31
C GLU A 75 15.14 -6.88 9.60
N GLU A 76 14.18 -5.96 9.67
CA GLU A 76 13.36 -5.74 10.88
C GLU A 76 12.21 -6.76 11.02
N TYR A 77 11.59 -7.16 9.91
CA TYR A 77 10.36 -7.95 9.91
C TYR A 77 10.52 -9.36 9.30
N ASP A 78 11.74 -9.74 8.90
CA ASP A 78 12.10 -11.05 8.32
C ASP A 78 11.18 -11.40 7.13
N ASP A 79 10.27 -12.35 7.29
CA ASP A 79 9.37 -12.81 6.23
C ASP A 79 7.99 -12.13 6.21
N LEU A 80 7.66 -11.34 7.24
CA LEU A 80 6.31 -10.81 7.43
C LEU A 80 5.85 -9.87 6.31
N LEU A 81 6.77 -9.13 5.68
CA LEU A 81 6.48 -8.12 4.66
C LEU A 81 6.95 -8.48 3.25
N ASN A 82 7.40 -9.73 3.05
CA ASN A 82 7.94 -10.16 1.75
C ASN A 82 6.89 -10.08 0.63
N ASP A 83 5.62 -10.39 0.94
CA ASP A 83 4.54 -10.28 -0.04
C ASP A 83 4.27 -8.82 -0.43
N GLU A 84 4.32 -7.90 0.55
CA GLU A 84 4.17 -6.46 0.33
C GLU A 84 5.31 -5.90 -0.53
N ILE A 85 6.56 -6.24 -0.21
CA ILE A 85 7.73 -5.81 -0.98
C ILE A 85 7.67 -6.34 -2.41
N TYR A 86 7.41 -7.64 -2.58
CA TYR A 86 7.28 -8.25 -3.90
C TYR A 86 6.17 -7.60 -4.74
N LYS A 87 5.01 -7.30 -4.13
CA LYS A 87 3.92 -6.60 -4.82
C LYS A 87 4.32 -5.17 -5.18
N ALA A 88 5.01 -4.45 -4.30
CA ALA A 88 5.47 -3.10 -4.58
C ALA A 88 6.33 -3.06 -5.85
N ASP A 89 7.33 -3.94 -5.92
CA ASP A 89 8.21 -4.07 -7.08
C ASP A 89 7.44 -4.47 -8.33
N LEU A 90 6.58 -5.49 -8.25
CA LEU A 90 5.79 -5.96 -9.39
C LEU A 90 4.91 -4.85 -9.99
N LEU A 91 4.25 -4.08 -9.14
CA LEU A 91 3.36 -3.00 -9.56
C LEU A 91 4.14 -1.82 -10.13
N LEU A 92 5.30 -1.47 -9.55
CA LEU A 92 6.17 -0.45 -10.11
C LEU A 92 6.66 -0.84 -11.51
N ASP A 93 7.13 -2.08 -11.67
CA ASP A 93 7.52 -2.65 -12.96
C ASP A 93 6.38 -2.57 -13.99
N MET A 94 5.15 -2.88 -13.56
CA MET A 94 3.98 -2.79 -14.42
C MET A 94 3.68 -1.33 -14.82
N ILE A 95 3.78 -0.38 -13.89
CA ILE A 95 3.57 1.05 -14.20
C ILE A 95 4.69 1.56 -15.12
N ASP A 96 5.95 1.14 -14.94
CA ASP A 96 7.05 1.50 -15.83
C ASP A 96 6.80 0.99 -17.26
N ARG A 97 6.36 -0.27 -17.38
CA ARG A 97 6.15 -0.91 -18.68
C ARG A 97 4.89 -0.44 -19.39
N PHE A 98 3.80 -0.19 -18.66
CA PHE A 98 2.48 0.03 -19.25
C PHE A 98 1.84 1.37 -18.87
N GLY A 99 2.51 2.18 -18.04
CA GLY A 99 1.98 3.44 -17.54
C GLY A 99 1.58 4.42 -18.65
N PHE A 100 2.26 4.32 -19.81
CA PHE A 100 1.95 5.12 -21.00
C PHE A 100 0.55 4.87 -21.61
N LEU A 101 -0.10 3.76 -21.23
CA LEU A 101 -1.45 3.41 -21.69
C LEU A 101 -2.56 4.15 -20.93
N ALA A 102 -2.29 4.62 -19.70
CA ALA A 102 -3.22 5.50 -19.00
C ALA A 102 -3.10 6.91 -19.59
N LYS A 103 -4.01 7.25 -20.49
CA LYS A 103 -4.21 8.60 -21.04
C LYS A 103 -5.64 9.05 -20.80
#